data_AF-A0A392UBE1-F1
#
_entry.id   AF-A0A392UBE1-F1
#
_cell.length_a   1.000
_cell.length_b   1.000
_cell.length_c   1.000
_cell.angle_alpha   90.00
_cell.angle_beta   90.00
_cell.angle_gamma   90.00
#
_symmetry.space_group_name_H-M   'P 1'
#
loop_
_entity.id
_entity.type
_entity.pdbx_description
1 polymer ?
#
loop_
_entity_poly.entity_id
_entity_poly.type
_entity_poly.pdbx_seq_one_letter_code
_entity_poly.pdbx_strand_id
1 'polypeptide(L)' 'MANSMNVMASAVTAQTNAKTQRDLEKREREVLAVGTRVLTSFNNQNPPKFRGDGDLAVADLWL' A
#
# COMPACT_ATOMS: atom_id res chain seq x y z
N MET A 1 31.13 36.09 -4.43
CA MET A 1 30.16 35.48 -5.37
C MET A 1 30.28 33.97 -5.48
N ALA A 2 31.49 33.39 -5.55
CA ALA A 2 31.65 31.93 -5.61
C ALA A 2 31.09 31.18 -4.36
N ASN A 3 31.31 31.73 -3.16
CA ASN A 3 30.86 31.10 -1.92
C ASN A 3 29.33 31.01 -1.81
N SER A 4 28.63 32.07 -2.21
CA SER A 4 27.16 32.13 -2.16
C SER A 4 26.49 31.18 -3.14
N MET A 5 27.06 30.98 -4.34
CA MET A 5 26.57 29.97 -5.29
C MET A 5 26.76 28.54 -4.76
N ASN A 6 27.89 28.26 -4.12
CA ASN A 6 28.15 26.94 -3.55
C ASN A 6 27.16 26.61 -2.40
N VAL A 7 26.85 27.59 -1.56
CA VAL A 7 25.83 27.47 -0.50
C VAL A 7 24.44 27.20 -1.10
N MET A 8 24.07 27.92 -2.16
CA MET A 8 22.79 27.71 -2.85
C MET A 8 22.70 26.31 -3.47
N ALA A 9 23.75 25.87 -4.16
CA ALA A 9 23.80 24.53 -4.75
C ALA A 9 23.67 23.43 -3.69
N SER A 10 24.38 23.56 -2.57
CA SER A 10 24.27 22.63 -1.44
C SER A 10 22.86 22.62 -0.84
N ALA A 11 22.23 23.78 -0.69
CA ALA A 11 20.88 23.88 -0.14
C ALA A 11 19.83 23.24 -1.05
N VAL A 12 19.94 23.43 -2.37
CA VAL A 12 19.03 22.82 -3.37
C VAL A 12 19.19 21.30 -3.38
N THR A 13 20.42 20.78 -3.32
CA THR A 13 20.66 19.33 -3.23
C THR A 13 20.08 18.75 -1.93
N ALA A 14 20.32 19.40 -0.78
CA ALA A 14 19.78 18.96 0.50
C ALA A 14 18.23 18.98 0.51
N GLN A 15 17.61 20.02 -0.06
CA GLN A 15 16.17 20.14 -0.17
C GLN A 15 15.58 19.03 -1.07
N THR A 16 16.25 18.74 -2.19
CA THR A 16 15.83 17.69 -3.13
C THR A 16 15.87 16.33 -2.45
N ASN A 17 16.98 16.00 -1.78
CA ASN A 17 17.11 14.74 -1.06
C ASN A 17 16.07 14.60 0.07
N ALA A 18 15.84 15.67 0.84
CA ALA A 18 14.82 15.68 1.89
C ALA A 18 13.41 15.50 1.34
N LYS A 19 13.11 16.05 0.16
CA LYS A 19 11.82 15.83 -0.51
C LYS A 19 11.69 14.36 -0.95
N THR A 20 12.70 13.82 -1.62
CA THR A 20 12.68 12.41 -2.08
C THR A 20 12.47 11.45 -0.91
N GLN A 21 13.16 11.65 0.21
CA GLN A 21 12.98 10.80 1.40
C GLN A 21 11.55 10.88 1.93
N ARG A 22 10.99 12.09 2.08
CA ARG A 22 9.61 12.26 2.55
C ARG A 22 8.59 11.62 1.62
N ASP A 23 8.79 11.72 0.31
CA ASP A 23 7.89 11.14 -0.67
C ASP A 23 7.92 9.59 -0.63
N LEU A 24 9.10 9.00 -0.39
CA LEU A 24 9.23 7.55 -0.17
C LEU A 24 8.52 7.10 1.10
N GLU A 25 8.75 7.78 2.22
CA GLU A 25 8.08 7.46 3.50
C GLU A 25 6.56 7.59 3.39
N LYS A 26 6.07 8.61 2.67
CA LYS A 26 4.64 8.80 2.41
C LYS A 26 4.08 7.64 1.58
N ARG A 27 4.75 7.26 0.50
CA ARG A 27 4.35 6.13 -0.34
C ARG A 27 4.29 4.82 0.45
N GLU A 28 5.29 4.55 1.29
CA GLU A 28 5.30 3.34 2.13
C GLU A 28 4.11 3.32 3.10
N ARG A 29 3.82 4.45 3.75
CA ARG A 29 2.64 4.58 4.62
C ARG A 29 1.34 4.35 3.88
N GLU A 30 1.21 4.85 2.65
CA GLU A 30 0.02 4.64 1.82
C GLU A 30 -0.14 3.17 1.43
N VAL A 31 0.95 2.50 1.03
CA VAL A 31 0.94 1.05 0.72
C VAL A 31 0.49 0.25 1.93
N LEU A 32 1.03 0.54 3.12
CA LEU A 32 0.63 -0.11 4.36
C LEU A 32 -0.84 0.16 4.68
N ALA A 33 -1.29 1.41 4.59
CA ALA A 33 -2.66 1.78 4.89
C ALA A 33 -3.67 1.11 3.96
N VAL A 34 -3.38 1.03 2.67
CA VAL A 34 -4.23 0.31 1.70
C VAL A 34 -4.23 -1.19 1.99
N GLY A 35 -3.05 -1.79 2.25
CA GLY A 35 -2.94 -3.21 2.59
C GLY A 35 -3.74 -3.57 3.83
N THR A 36 -3.63 -2.78 4.90
CA THR A 36 -4.43 -2.97 6.12
C THR A 36 -5.93 -2.85 5.84
N ARG A 37 -6.35 -1.84 5.06
CA ARG A 37 -7.77 -1.67 4.70
C ARG A 37 -8.33 -2.86 3.94
N VAL A 38 -7.57 -3.39 2.96
CA VAL A 38 -7.97 -4.58 2.18
C VAL A 38 -8.09 -5.79 3.09
N LEU A 39 -7.10 -6.03 3.95
CA LEU A 39 -7.10 -7.17 4.87
C LEU A 39 -8.25 -7.08 5.89
N THR A 40 -8.48 -5.91 6.47
CA THR A 40 -9.60 -5.68 7.38
C THR A 40 -10.93 -5.89 6.66
N SER A 41 -11.08 -5.39 5.43
CA SER A 41 -12.29 -5.61 4.64
C SER A 41 -12.51 -7.10 4.40
N PHE A 42 -11.49 -7.82 3.94
CA PHE A 42 -11.55 -9.27 3.71
C PHE A 42 -11.96 -10.04 4.96
N ASN A 43 -11.32 -9.75 6.11
CA ASN A 43 -11.62 -10.43 7.37
C ASN A 43 -13.05 -10.17 7.89
N ASN A 44 -13.64 -9.03 7.52
CA ASN A 44 -15.00 -8.68 7.90
C ASN A 44 -16.05 -9.22 6.90
N GLN A 45 -15.63 -9.89 5.83
CA GLN A 45 -16.57 -10.57 4.94
C GLN A 45 -17.05 -11.87 5.56
N ASN A 46 -18.31 -12.20 5.28
CA ASN A 46 -18.86 -13.52 5.57
C ASN A 46 -18.71 -14.37 4.31
N PRO A 47 -17.69 -15.24 4.21
CA PRO A 47 -17.54 -16.07 3.03
C PRO A 47 -18.75 -17.01 2.89
N PRO A 48 -19.10 -17.40 1.64
CA PRO A 48 -20.12 -18.42 1.42
C PRO A 48 -19.79 -19.68 2.23
N LYS A 49 -20.73 -20.10 3.08
CA LYS A 49 -20.59 -21.34 3.82
C LYS A 49 -21.05 -22.48 2.92
N PHE A 50 -20.16 -23.41 2.59
CA PHE A 50 -20.58 -24.67 1.99
C PHE A 50 -21.42 -25.43 3.03
N ARG A 51 -22.71 -25.62 2.75
CA ARG A 51 -23.62 -26.26 3.70
C ARG A 51 -23.73 -27.76 3.54
N GLY A 52 -23.22 -28.35 2.46
CA GLY A 52 -23.32 -29.80 2.22
C GLY A 52 -24.75 -30.33 2.05
N ASP A 53 -25.77 -29.47 2.14
CA ASP A 53 -27.19 -29.80 2.04
C ASP A 53 -27.65 -30.09 0.58
N GLY A 54 -26.71 -30.15 -0.37
CA GLY A 54 -26.98 -30.38 -1.79
C GLY A 54 -26.71 -31.83 -2.19
N ASP A 55 -27.65 -32.39 -2.94
CA ASP A 55 -27.51 -33.66 -3.68
C ASP A 55 -26.15 -33.69 -4.43
N LEU A 56 -25.58 -34.90 -4.62
CA LEU A 56 -24.22 -35.12 -5.16
C LEU A 56 -23.92 -34.33 -6.46
N ALA A 57 -24.95 -33.93 -7.21
CA ALA A 57 -24.86 -33.10 -8.40
C ALA A 57 -24.44 -31.63 -8.16
N VAL A 58 -24.58 -31.06 -6.95
CA VAL A 58 -24.21 -29.65 -6.66
C VAL A 58 -22.73 -29.52 -6.29
N ALA A 59 -22.07 -30.62 -5.89
CA ALA A 59 -20.65 -30.61 -5.56
C ALA A 59 -19.76 -30.20 -6.75
N ASP A 60 -20.18 -30.54 -7.98
CA ASP A 60 -19.48 -30.16 -9.22
C ASP A 60 -19.54 -28.64 -9.51
N LEU A 61 -20.40 -27.87 -8.84
CA LEU A 61 -20.51 -26.42 -9.03
C LEU A 61 -19.47 -25.62 -8.22
N TRP A 62 -18.70 -26.28 -7.34
CA TRP A 62 -17.75 -25.64 -6.41
C TRP A 62 -16.26 -25.87 -6.76
N LEU A 63 -15.95 -26.51 -7.89
CA LEU A 63 -14.60 -26.65 -8.47
C LEU A 63 -14.30 -25.52 -9.47
#